data_AF-A0AAZ3S173-F1
#
_entry.id   AF-A0AAZ3S173-F1
#
_cell.length_a   1.000
_cell.length_b   1.000
_cell.length_c   1.000
_cell.angle_alpha   90.00
_cell.angle_beta   90.00
_cell.angle_gamma   90.00
#
_symmetry.space_group_name_H-M   'P 1'
#
loop_
_entity.id
_entity.type
_entity.pdbx_description
1 polymer ?
#
loop_
_entity_poly.entity_id
_entity_poly.type
_entity_poly.pdbx_seq_one_letter_code
_entity_poly.pdbx_strand_id
1 'polypeptide(L)'
;SSSGSGSGSSSGSSGSSSSGSSSSSSSSSSSSSSSRPDLLDHQPPLPLLDPVPTHFPLFPCKVDFLLITRTAAMLERSGFYWGPLGVEEAHSRLKDVATGTFLIRDSRQKDVFFTLSYRAASGPVSVRIVYKGQRFSLAGSEHSFPCLFFLLEHYIHSSKKSLTVPYRKQRPTLQELCRKQVAESCGGEVERVFPYRI
;
A
#
# COMPACT_ATOMS: atom_id res chain seq x y z
N SER A 1 7.04 -27.56 -46.34
CA SER A 1 5.64 -27.98 -46.44
C SER A 1 4.99 -27.86 -45.07
N SER A 2 3.86 -27.18 -44.90
CA SER A 2 3.11 -26.40 -45.90
C SER A 2 2.48 -25.15 -45.29
N SER A 3 2.40 -24.12 -46.12
CA SER A 3 1.72 -22.85 -45.90
C SER A 3 0.20 -22.98 -45.76
N GLY A 4 -0.42 -22.00 -45.10
CA GLY A 4 -1.87 -21.79 -45.07
C GLY A 4 -2.16 -20.34 -44.69
N SER A 5 -2.78 -19.59 -45.59
CA SER A 5 -2.99 -18.13 -45.47
C SER A 5 -4.48 -17.79 -45.46
N GLY A 6 -4.85 -16.65 -44.87
CA GLY A 6 -6.21 -16.11 -44.93
C GLY A 6 -6.24 -14.62 -44.59
N SER A 7 -6.78 -13.80 -45.50
CA SER A 7 -6.81 -12.34 -45.41
C SER A 7 -8.22 -11.80 -45.73
N GLY A 8 -8.62 -10.69 -45.12
CA GLY A 8 -9.87 -10.00 -45.44
C GLY A 8 -9.89 -8.57 -44.90
N SER A 9 -10.36 -7.61 -45.70
CA SER A 9 -10.21 -6.15 -45.47
C SER A 9 -11.42 -5.36 -45.97
N SER A 10 -11.40 -4.03 -45.77
CA SER A 10 -12.39 -3.00 -46.19
C SER A 10 -13.76 -3.05 -45.48
N SER A 11 -14.39 -1.97 -44.95
CA SER A 11 -14.35 -0.49 -45.08
C SER A 11 -15.43 0.12 -45.98
N GLY A 12 -16.19 1.09 -45.46
CA GLY A 12 -17.14 1.92 -46.20
C GLY A 12 -17.45 3.23 -45.46
N SER A 13 -17.72 4.32 -46.20
CA SER A 13 -17.77 5.69 -45.67
C SER A 13 -18.82 6.59 -46.36
N SER A 14 -19.45 7.49 -45.61
CA SER A 14 -20.21 8.70 -46.02
C SER A 14 -20.51 9.52 -44.75
N GLY A 15 -20.73 10.84 -44.75
CA GLY A 15 -21.09 11.80 -45.82
C GLY A 15 -22.58 12.17 -45.70
N SER A 16 -23.04 13.43 -45.65
CA SER A 16 -22.36 14.73 -45.77
C SER A 16 -23.19 15.85 -45.06
N SER A 17 -22.69 17.09 -45.05
CA SER A 17 -23.35 18.27 -44.45
C SER A 17 -24.35 18.98 -45.38
N SER A 18 -25.23 19.82 -44.81
CA SER A 18 -25.72 21.09 -45.42
C SER A 18 -26.53 21.91 -44.41
N SER A 19 -26.78 23.19 -44.73
CA SER A 19 -27.29 24.24 -43.84
C SER A 19 -28.67 24.79 -44.25
N GLY A 20 -29.32 25.54 -43.36
CA GLY A 20 -30.56 26.27 -43.65
C GLY A 20 -30.75 27.53 -42.79
N SER A 21 -30.87 28.69 -43.44
CA SER A 21 -31.18 30.02 -42.86
C SER A 21 -32.69 30.34 -43.09
N SER A 22 -33.35 31.41 -42.62
CA SER A 22 -33.01 32.63 -41.87
C SER A 22 -34.31 33.39 -41.49
N SER A 23 -34.25 34.36 -40.54
CA SER A 23 -35.15 35.54 -40.38
C SER A 23 -36.66 35.30 -40.08
N SER A 24 -37.45 36.23 -39.49
CA SER A 24 -37.29 37.39 -38.55
C SER A 24 -38.73 37.82 -38.14
N SER A 25 -39.09 38.80 -37.29
CA SER A 25 -38.48 39.81 -36.39
C SER A 25 -39.50 40.05 -35.22
N SER A 26 -39.52 41.04 -34.30
CA SER A 26 -38.78 42.28 -33.98
C SER A 26 -38.80 42.42 -32.41
N SER A 27 -38.93 43.53 -31.63
CA SER A 27 -39.13 44.99 -31.78
C SER A 27 -38.71 45.76 -30.48
N SER A 28 -38.95 47.09 -30.44
CA SER A 28 -39.11 48.01 -29.28
C SER A 28 -38.98 47.43 -27.85
N SER A 29 -37.89 47.71 -27.11
CA SER A 29 -37.61 48.92 -26.27
C SER A 29 -38.33 48.94 -24.89
N SER A 30 -37.73 49.37 -23.78
CA SER A 30 -36.78 50.50 -23.61
C SER A 30 -35.76 50.36 -22.44
N SER A 31 -34.89 51.37 -22.33
CA SER A 31 -33.71 51.55 -21.46
C SER A 31 -33.81 51.26 -19.96
N SER A 32 -32.74 50.67 -19.40
CA SER A 32 -31.99 51.23 -18.25
C SER A 32 -30.55 50.66 -18.21
N SER A 33 -29.60 51.43 -17.66
CA SER A 33 -28.16 51.23 -17.87
C SER A 33 -27.44 50.44 -16.75
N SER A 34 -26.66 49.42 -17.14
CA SER A 34 -25.52 48.89 -16.38
C SER A 34 -24.57 48.13 -17.33
N SER A 35 -23.27 48.16 -17.05
CA SER A 35 -22.22 47.81 -18.02
C SER A 35 -22.00 46.30 -18.24
N ARG A 36 -21.55 45.95 -19.45
CA ARG A 36 -20.92 44.67 -19.88
C ARG A 36 -19.42 44.90 -20.12
N PRO A 37 -18.53 43.89 -20.13
CA PRO A 37 -18.66 42.53 -20.69
C PRO A 37 -18.74 41.41 -19.63
N ASP A 38 -19.25 40.21 -19.90
CA ASP A 38 -18.84 39.20 -20.91
C ASP A 38 -17.43 38.64 -20.68
N LEU A 39 -17.36 37.53 -19.93
CA LEU A 39 -16.15 36.71 -19.80
C LEU A 39 -16.56 35.24 -19.89
N LEU A 40 -16.32 34.65 -21.07
CA LEU A 40 -16.34 33.20 -21.25
C LEU A 40 -14.98 32.62 -20.86
N ASP A 41 -15.02 31.38 -20.36
CA ASP A 41 -13.88 30.51 -20.10
C ASP A 41 -12.93 30.93 -18.96
N HIS A 42 -11.91 30.08 -18.71
CA HIS A 42 -10.85 30.24 -17.72
C HIS A 42 -11.29 30.16 -16.25
N GLN A 43 -12.03 29.11 -15.89
CA GLN A 43 -11.65 28.41 -14.65
C GLN A 43 -10.22 27.88 -14.86
N PRO A 44 -9.21 28.28 -14.08
CA PRO A 44 -7.89 27.70 -14.23
C PRO A 44 -7.99 26.20 -13.94
N PRO A 45 -7.36 25.32 -14.75
CA PRO A 45 -7.30 23.91 -14.42
C PRO A 45 -6.80 23.74 -12.99
N LEU A 46 -7.53 22.99 -12.16
CA LEU A 46 -7.07 22.68 -10.81
C LEU A 46 -5.64 22.13 -10.94
N PRO A 47 -4.64 22.73 -10.26
CA PRO A 47 -3.26 22.32 -10.44
C PRO A 47 -3.17 20.83 -10.15
N LEU A 48 -2.82 20.06 -11.18
CA LEU A 48 -2.59 18.64 -11.03
C LEU A 48 -1.50 18.52 -9.96
N LEU A 49 -1.87 18.01 -8.80
CA LEU A 49 -0.94 17.82 -7.70
C LEU A 49 0.09 16.80 -8.18
N ASP A 50 1.26 17.30 -8.59
CA ASP A 50 2.39 16.47 -9.03
C ASP A 50 2.57 15.34 -8.02
N PRO A 51 2.50 14.06 -8.45
CA PRO A 51 2.48 12.93 -7.53
C PRO A 51 3.65 13.01 -6.56
N VAL A 52 3.34 13.38 -5.30
CA VAL A 52 4.32 13.69 -4.26
C VAL A 52 5.38 12.59 -4.27
N PRO A 53 6.68 12.88 -4.48
CA PRO A 53 7.69 11.85 -4.72
C PRO A 53 7.88 10.87 -3.55
N THR A 54 7.02 9.86 -3.48
CA THR A 54 7.11 8.81 -2.46
C THR A 54 8.23 7.84 -2.83
N HIS A 55 8.93 7.34 -1.82
CA HIS A 55 9.89 6.26 -1.98
C HIS A 55 9.20 4.88 -2.10
N PHE A 56 7.88 4.82 -1.95
CA PHE A 56 7.11 3.59 -2.12
C PHE A 56 6.96 3.24 -3.61
N PRO A 57 7.00 1.95 -3.98
CA PRO A 57 6.79 1.54 -5.37
C PRO A 57 5.32 1.73 -5.76
N LEU A 58 5.08 2.12 -7.01
CA LEU A 58 3.74 2.12 -7.60
C LEU A 58 3.19 0.69 -7.65
N PHE A 59 1.94 0.50 -7.24
CA PHE A 59 1.31 -0.82 -7.20
C PHE A 59 1.06 -1.35 -8.64
N PRO A 60 1.65 -2.49 -9.04
CA PRO A 60 1.48 -3.01 -10.41
C PRO A 60 0.04 -3.40 -10.74
N CYS A 61 -0.74 -3.81 -9.74
CA CYS A 61 -2.17 -4.07 -9.89
C CYS A 61 -2.96 -3.82 -8.59
N LYS A 62 -4.30 -3.85 -8.70
CA LYS A 62 -5.22 -3.72 -7.57
C LYS A 62 -5.01 -4.80 -6.49
N VAL A 63 -4.55 -6.00 -6.86
CA VAL A 63 -4.27 -7.08 -5.89
C VAL A 63 -3.06 -6.74 -5.03
N ASP A 64 -2.00 -6.19 -5.61
CA ASP A 64 -0.81 -5.76 -4.85
C ASP A 64 -1.14 -4.64 -3.86
N PHE A 65 -1.94 -3.67 -4.29
CA PHE A 65 -2.46 -2.61 -3.42
C PHE A 65 -3.22 -3.18 -2.22
N LEU A 66 -4.16 -4.10 -2.46
CA LEU A 66 -4.94 -4.72 -1.39
C LEU A 66 -4.09 -5.58 -0.44
N LEU A 67 -3.10 -6.33 -0.96
CA LEU A 67 -2.19 -7.14 -0.13
C LEU A 67 -1.31 -6.29 0.79
N ILE A 68 -0.73 -5.20 0.27
CA ILE A 68 0.10 -4.28 1.07
C ILE A 68 -0.76 -3.49 2.06
N THR A 69 -1.94 -3.01 1.65
CA THR A 69 -2.87 -2.30 2.55
C THR A 69 -3.36 -3.20 3.69
N ARG A 70 -3.73 -4.47 3.39
CA ARG A 70 -4.08 -5.46 4.42
C ARG A 70 -2.91 -5.73 5.36
N THR A 71 -1.69 -5.84 4.82
CA THR A 71 -0.47 -6.06 5.60
C THR A 71 -0.17 -4.89 6.54
N ALA A 72 -0.30 -3.64 6.07
CA ALA A 72 -0.13 -2.44 6.89
C ALA A 72 -1.19 -2.36 8.01
N ALA A 73 -2.47 -2.60 7.68
CA ALA A 73 -3.55 -2.59 8.67
C ALA A 73 -3.40 -3.68 9.75
N MET A 74 -2.83 -4.83 9.40
CA MET A 74 -2.47 -5.89 10.37
C MET A 74 -1.21 -5.54 11.18
N LEU A 75 -0.25 -4.84 10.58
CA LEU A 75 0.98 -4.38 11.26
C LEU A 75 0.68 -3.34 12.34
N GLU A 76 -0.16 -2.34 12.07
CA GLU A 76 -0.56 -1.37 13.11
C GLU A 76 -1.24 -2.04 14.31
N ARG A 77 -2.04 -3.09 14.06
CA ARG A 77 -2.71 -3.89 15.10
C ARG A 77 -1.77 -4.84 15.86
N SER A 78 -0.51 -4.99 15.45
CA SER A 78 0.43 -5.94 16.07
C SER A 78 1.14 -5.39 17.32
N GLY A 79 1.19 -4.05 17.44
CA GLY A 79 1.91 -3.32 18.48
C GLY A 79 3.44 -3.26 18.31
N PHE A 80 4.02 -4.04 17.37
CA PHE A 80 5.46 -4.08 17.08
C PHE A 80 5.84 -3.48 15.72
N TYR A 81 4.87 -2.89 15.03
CA TYR A 81 5.13 -1.97 13.92
C TYR A 81 5.40 -0.57 14.45
N TRP A 82 6.51 0.03 14.03
CA TRP A 82 6.99 1.33 14.48
C TRP A 82 6.80 2.46 13.46
N GLY A 83 6.23 2.16 12.28
CA GLY A 83 6.05 3.16 11.22
C GLY A 83 7.39 3.75 10.78
N PRO A 84 7.51 5.08 10.60
CA PRO A 84 8.69 5.74 10.00
C PRO A 84 9.89 5.85 10.94
N LEU A 85 10.36 4.72 11.48
CA LEU A 85 11.50 4.65 12.39
C LEU A 85 12.84 4.62 11.63
N GLY A 86 13.79 5.45 12.06
CA GLY A 86 15.17 5.43 11.57
C GLY A 86 15.88 4.10 11.85
N VAL A 87 16.95 3.80 11.11
CA VAL A 87 17.72 2.56 11.35
C VAL A 87 18.56 2.66 12.61
N GLU A 88 19.08 3.86 12.87
CA GLU A 88 19.89 4.26 14.02
C GLU A 88 19.06 4.13 15.30
N GLU A 89 17.83 4.66 15.29
CA GLU A 89 16.88 4.59 16.40
C GLU A 89 16.35 3.16 16.63
N ALA A 90 16.06 2.41 15.56
CA ALA A 90 15.73 1.00 15.66
C ALA A 90 16.87 0.18 16.26
N HIS A 91 18.12 0.48 15.90
CA HIS A 91 19.30 -0.17 16.44
C HIS A 91 19.55 0.20 17.90
N SER A 92 19.38 1.47 18.27
CA SER A 92 19.43 1.96 19.66
C SER A 92 18.46 1.19 20.56
N ARG A 93 17.18 1.11 20.17
CA ARG A 93 16.14 0.36 20.89
C ARG A 93 16.40 -1.14 21.03
N LEU A 94 17.19 -1.72 20.12
CA LEU A 94 17.54 -3.14 20.11
C LEU A 94 18.93 -3.44 20.71
N LYS A 95 19.68 -2.41 21.13
CA LYS A 95 21.07 -2.52 21.62
C LYS A 95 21.19 -3.23 22.98
N ASP A 96 20.20 -3.11 23.83
CA ASP A 96 20.27 -3.59 25.23
C ASP A 96 19.08 -4.52 25.59
N VAL A 97 18.47 -5.16 24.57
CA VAL A 97 17.44 -6.20 24.70
C VAL A 97 17.96 -7.60 24.33
N ALA A 98 17.19 -8.65 24.67
CA ALA A 98 17.56 -10.03 24.39
C ALA A 98 17.73 -10.35 22.89
N THR A 99 18.63 -11.28 22.56
CA THR A 99 18.81 -11.81 21.20
C THR A 99 17.51 -12.41 20.65
N GLY A 100 17.26 -12.19 19.36
CA GLY A 100 16.00 -12.56 18.70
C GLY A 100 14.85 -11.56 18.92
N THR A 101 15.04 -10.51 19.74
CA THR A 101 14.05 -9.43 19.86
C THR A 101 13.98 -8.62 18.56
N PHE A 102 12.78 -8.36 18.03
CA PHE A 102 12.60 -7.74 16.70
C PHE A 102 11.47 -6.72 16.59
N LEU A 103 11.53 -5.84 15.60
CA LEU A 103 10.47 -4.91 15.25
C LEU A 103 10.34 -4.74 13.72
N ILE A 104 9.16 -4.29 13.28
CA ILE A 104 8.93 -3.87 11.89
C ILE A 104 8.85 -2.35 11.85
N ARG A 105 9.41 -1.76 10.80
CA ARG A 105 9.37 -0.32 10.51
C ARG A 105 9.34 -0.09 9.02
N ASP A 106 9.09 1.14 8.62
CA ASP A 106 9.14 1.53 7.21
C ASP A 106 10.57 1.42 6.68
N SER A 107 10.71 1.11 5.40
CA SER A 107 11.97 1.32 4.70
C SER A 107 12.19 2.81 4.45
N ARG A 108 13.46 3.26 4.45
CA ARG A 108 13.86 4.56 3.89
C ARG A 108 14.47 4.40 2.48
N GLN A 109 14.41 3.20 1.91
CA GLN A 109 14.92 2.90 0.57
C GLN A 109 13.79 2.83 -0.44
N LYS A 110 14.06 3.30 -1.66
CA LYS A 110 13.11 3.28 -2.78
C LYS A 110 12.62 1.87 -3.07
N ASP A 111 11.36 1.76 -3.49
CA ASP A 111 10.69 0.55 -3.97
C ASP A 111 10.57 -0.58 -2.90
N VAL A 112 10.68 -0.24 -1.62
CA VAL A 112 10.54 -1.17 -0.48
C VAL A 112 9.59 -0.57 0.56
N PHE A 113 8.57 -1.31 0.98
CA PHE A 113 7.64 -0.85 2.02
C PHE A 113 8.21 -1.01 3.44
N PHE A 114 8.68 -2.22 3.79
CA PHE A 114 8.96 -2.59 5.18
C PHE A 114 10.39 -3.09 5.39
N THR A 115 10.91 -2.85 6.60
CA THR A 115 12.19 -3.36 7.09
C THR A 115 11.99 -4.09 8.42
N LEU A 116 12.58 -5.27 8.53
CA LEU A 116 12.73 -6.01 9.78
C LEU A 116 14.02 -5.56 10.46
N SER A 117 13.93 -5.02 11.68
CA SER A 117 15.09 -4.77 12.53
C SER A 117 15.08 -5.73 13.71
N TYR A 118 16.18 -6.42 13.98
CA TYR A 118 16.25 -7.41 15.07
C TYR A 118 17.62 -7.44 15.74
N ARG A 119 17.66 -7.94 16.97
CA ARG A 119 18.90 -8.17 17.72
C ARG A 119 19.50 -9.53 17.36
N ALA A 120 20.52 -9.54 16.52
CA ALA A 120 21.38 -10.71 16.33
C ALA A 120 22.38 -10.85 17.49
N ALA A 121 23.07 -11.98 17.57
CA ALA A 121 24.10 -12.22 18.58
C ALA A 121 25.26 -11.19 18.51
N SER A 122 25.61 -10.75 17.30
CA SER A 122 26.63 -9.72 17.05
C SER A 122 26.15 -8.28 17.29
N GLY A 123 24.85 -8.05 17.49
CA GLY A 123 24.26 -6.72 17.67
C GLY A 123 22.97 -6.49 16.87
N PRO A 124 22.40 -5.28 16.92
CA PRO A 124 21.25 -4.90 16.11
C PRO A 124 21.55 -4.93 14.61
N VAL A 125 20.65 -5.50 13.81
CA VAL A 125 20.75 -5.56 12.35
C VAL A 125 19.41 -5.21 11.70
N SER A 126 19.43 -4.80 10.43
CA SER A 126 18.24 -4.46 9.65
C SER A 126 18.25 -5.19 8.30
N VAL A 127 17.14 -5.86 7.96
CA VAL A 127 16.96 -6.60 6.71
C VAL A 127 15.66 -6.15 6.04
N ARG A 128 15.74 -5.80 4.75
CA ARG A 128 14.58 -5.36 3.96
C ARG A 128 13.61 -6.52 3.74
N ILE A 129 12.32 -6.25 3.83
CA ILE A 129 11.27 -7.18 3.41
C ILE A 129 10.94 -6.84 1.95
N VAL A 130 11.36 -7.71 1.04
CA VAL A 130 11.10 -7.59 -0.40
C VAL A 130 9.68 -8.05 -0.66
N TYR A 131 8.92 -7.27 -1.44
CA TYR A 131 7.62 -7.68 -1.98
C TYR A 131 7.77 -7.86 -3.50
N LYS A 132 7.49 -9.07 -4.00
CA LYS A 132 7.56 -9.39 -5.44
C LYS A 132 6.58 -10.51 -5.78
N GLY A 133 5.80 -10.34 -6.85
CA GLY A 133 4.89 -11.38 -7.34
C GLY A 133 3.89 -11.86 -6.30
N GLN A 134 3.27 -10.94 -5.55
CA GLN A 134 2.31 -11.23 -4.48
C GLN A 134 2.88 -12.06 -3.31
N ARG A 135 4.20 -11.98 -3.07
CA ARG A 135 4.91 -12.65 -1.96
C ARG A 135 5.90 -11.72 -1.27
N PHE A 136 6.11 -11.99 0.02
CA PHE A 136 7.10 -11.34 0.89
C PHE A 136 8.30 -12.26 1.12
N SER A 137 9.52 -11.76 1.04
CA SER A 137 10.76 -12.47 1.46
C SER A 137 11.72 -11.52 2.18
N LEU A 138 12.71 -12.06 2.88
CA LEU A 138 13.85 -11.25 3.33
C LEU A 138 14.83 -11.07 2.16
N ALA A 139 15.41 -9.88 2.03
CA ALA A 139 16.40 -9.60 0.99
C ALA A 139 17.62 -10.54 1.13
N GLY A 140 17.90 -11.32 0.08
CA GLY A 140 18.94 -12.35 0.10
C GLY A 140 18.49 -13.71 0.65
N SER A 141 17.19 -14.00 0.70
CA SER A 141 16.66 -15.32 1.08
C SER A 141 15.69 -15.88 0.04
N GLU A 142 15.87 -17.17 -0.25
CA GLU A 142 15.02 -17.98 -1.14
C GLU A 142 13.61 -18.21 -0.59
N HIS A 143 13.39 -18.01 0.71
CA HIS A 143 12.09 -18.24 1.34
C HIS A 143 11.15 -17.06 1.13
N SER A 144 10.04 -17.31 0.44
CA SER A 144 8.99 -16.32 0.18
C SER A 144 7.61 -16.82 0.63
N PHE A 145 6.76 -15.90 1.11
CA PHE A 145 5.53 -16.18 1.83
C PHE A 145 4.37 -15.32 1.29
N PRO A 146 3.11 -15.81 1.27
CA PRO A 146 1.97 -15.01 0.80
C PRO A 146 1.57 -13.89 1.78
N CYS A 147 2.12 -13.89 3.01
CA CYS A 147 1.88 -12.87 4.01
C CYS A 147 3.14 -12.62 4.85
N LEU A 148 3.37 -11.35 5.21
CA LEU A 148 4.48 -10.92 6.06
C LEU A 148 4.48 -11.62 7.44
N PHE A 149 3.32 -11.99 7.97
CA PHE A 149 3.23 -12.66 9.27
C PHE A 149 3.66 -14.13 9.21
N PHE A 150 3.40 -14.85 8.10
CA PHE A 150 3.98 -16.19 7.88
C PHE A 150 5.50 -16.15 7.71
N LEU A 151 6.04 -15.06 7.12
CA LEU A 151 7.49 -14.83 7.05
C LEU A 151 8.08 -14.73 8.47
N LEU A 152 7.48 -13.91 9.35
CA LEU A 152 7.96 -13.76 10.72
C LEU A 152 7.85 -15.06 11.51
N GLU A 153 6.70 -15.74 11.43
CA GLU A 153 6.47 -17.04 12.06
C GLU A 153 7.52 -18.08 11.65
N HIS A 154 7.86 -18.15 10.36
CA HIS A 154 8.91 -19.04 9.87
C HIS A 154 10.29 -18.76 10.51
N TYR A 155 10.72 -17.51 10.63
CA TYR A 155 12.01 -17.17 11.24
C TYR A 155 12.02 -17.22 12.78
N ILE A 156 10.84 -17.24 13.43
CA ILE A 156 10.68 -17.54 14.86
C ILE A 156 10.77 -19.05 15.11
N HIS A 157 10.09 -19.87 14.29
CA HIS A 157 10.10 -21.33 14.40
C HIS A 157 11.36 -22.01 13.80
N SER A 158 12.17 -21.28 13.02
CA SER A 158 13.41 -21.78 12.45
C SER A 158 14.41 -22.23 13.52
N SER A 159 15.12 -23.35 13.27
CA SER A 159 16.16 -23.87 14.17
C SER A 159 17.30 -22.89 14.45
N LYS A 160 17.51 -21.91 13.56
CA LYS A 160 18.48 -20.81 13.74
C LYS A 160 18.01 -19.72 14.73
N LYS A 161 16.76 -19.78 15.23
CA LYS A 161 16.14 -18.89 16.23
C LYS A 161 16.51 -17.41 16.09
N SER A 162 16.53 -16.93 14.84
CA SER A 162 17.02 -15.59 14.52
C SER A 162 16.04 -14.49 14.93
N LEU A 163 14.76 -14.84 15.07
CA LEU A 163 13.73 -14.07 15.75
C LEU A 163 13.21 -14.89 16.95
N THR A 164 12.65 -14.22 17.96
CA THR A 164 12.11 -14.89 19.15
C THR A 164 10.92 -14.14 19.75
N VAL A 165 11.01 -12.81 19.95
CA VAL A 165 9.92 -12.00 20.52
C VAL A 165 9.83 -10.62 19.88
N PRO A 166 8.63 -10.06 19.69
CA PRO A 166 8.47 -8.72 19.14
C PRO A 166 8.64 -7.61 20.20
N TYR A 167 9.35 -6.54 19.81
CA TYR A 167 9.55 -5.32 20.57
C TYR A 167 8.38 -4.35 20.32
N ARG A 168 7.47 -4.27 21.29
CA ARG A 168 6.21 -3.54 21.18
C ARG A 168 6.32 -2.10 21.71
N LYS A 169 5.59 -1.17 21.08
CA LYS A 169 5.50 0.26 21.47
C LYS A 169 5.09 0.43 22.95
N GLN A 170 4.17 -0.41 23.41
CA GLN A 170 3.68 -0.48 24.79
C GLN A 170 3.45 -1.95 25.17
N ARG A 171 3.43 -2.27 26.47
CA ARG A 171 2.88 -3.56 26.93
C ARG A 171 1.35 -3.43 26.92
N PRO A 172 0.59 -4.40 26.37
CA PRO A 172 -0.87 -4.36 26.42
C PRO A 172 -1.33 -4.41 27.87
N THR A 173 -2.40 -3.66 28.17
CA THR A 173 -3.03 -3.65 29.49
C THR A 173 -3.69 -5.00 29.80
N LEU A 174 -3.90 -5.29 31.09
CA LEU A 174 -4.65 -6.49 31.50
C LEU A 174 -6.06 -6.51 30.88
N GLN A 175 -6.71 -5.34 30.77
CA GLN A 175 -8.03 -5.21 30.15
C GLN A 175 -8.02 -5.59 28.66
N GLU A 176 -6.98 -5.22 27.91
CA GLU A 176 -6.83 -5.60 26.50
C GLU A 176 -6.53 -7.09 26.34
N LEU A 177 -5.70 -7.66 27.22
CA LEU A 177 -5.43 -9.11 27.25
C LEU A 177 -6.70 -9.91 27.57
N CYS A 178 -7.47 -9.51 28.59
CA CYS A 178 -8.76 -10.11 28.91
C CYS A 178 -9.77 -9.96 27.75
N ARG A 179 -9.88 -8.76 27.14
CA ARG A 179 -10.76 -8.53 25.98
C ARG A 179 -10.38 -9.42 24.79
N LYS A 180 -9.08 -9.61 24.53
CA LYS A 180 -8.60 -10.55 23.50
C LYS A 180 -9.00 -11.98 23.84
N GLN A 181 -8.69 -12.46 25.05
CA GLN A 181 -9.00 -13.82 25.49
C GLN A 181 -10.51 -14.13 25.42
N VAL A 182 -11.37 -13.17 25.81
CA VAL A 182 -12.83 -13.28 25.71
C VAL A 182 -13.29 -13.30 24.25
N ALA A 183 -12.76 -12.45 23.38
CA ALA A 183 -13.08 -12.49 21.95
C ALA A 183 -12.72 -13.84 21.30
N GLU A 184 -11.55 -14.40 21.65
CA GLU A 184 -11.09 -15.73 21.21
C GLU A 184 -11.90 -16.89 21.82
N SER A 185 -12.63 -16.66 22.92
CA SER A 185 -13.43 -17.69 23.62
C SER A 185 -14.93 -17.63 23.34
N CYS A 186 -15.45 -16.48 22.87
CA CYS A 186 -16.88 -16.23 22.71
C CYS A 186 -17.32 -15.90 21.27
N GLY A 187 -16.37 -15.71 20.34
CA GLY A 187 -16.67 -15.41 18.93
C GLY A 187 -16.63 -16.64 18.01
N GLY A 188 -17.79 -17.10 17.55
CA GLY A 188 -17.87 -18.16 16.54
C GLY A 188 -17.48 -17.68 15.13
N GLU A 189 -16.60 -18.42 14.45
CA GLU A 189 -16.25 -18.40 13.01
C GLU A 189 -16.16 -17.03 12.28
N VAL A 190 -15.82 -15.93 12.96
CA VAL A 190 -15.44 -14.68 12.30
C VAL A 190 -14.00 -14.79 11.75
N GLU A 191 -13.89 -15.16 10.48
CA GLU A 191 -12.69 -15.17 9.62
C GLU A 191 -11.37 -15.60 10.31
N ARG A 192 -10.96 -16.88 10.16
CA ARG A 192 -9.71 -17.44 10.75
C ARG A 192 -8.41 -16.91 10.11
N VAL A 193 -8.19 -15.60 10.13
CA VAL A 193 -6.98 -14.90 9.64
C VAL A 193 -6.17 -14.27 10.79
N PHE A 194 -6.42 -14.71 12.03
CA PHE A 194 -5.56 -14.46 13.18
C PHE A 194 -4.96 -15.73 13.83
N PRO A 195 -4.31 -16.65 13.07
CA PRO A 195 -3.49 -17.72 13.66
C PRO A 195 -2.16 -17.17 14.24
N TYR A 196 -1.81 -15.92 13.93
CA TYR A 196 -0.48 -15.34 14.18
C TYR A 196 -0.25 -15.04 15.67
N ARG A 197 0.30 -16.04 16.36
CA ARG A 197 0.70 -15.99 17.77
C ARG A 197 2.10 -15.37 17.92
N ILE A 198 2.13 -14.03 17.97
CA ILE A 198 3.34 -13.18 18.10
C ILE A 198 3.23 -12.35 19.39
#